data_AF-A0A224XSV6-F1
#
_entry.id   AF-A0A224XSV6-F1
#
_cell.length_a   1.000
_cell.length_b   1.000
_cell.length_c   1.000
_cell.angle_alpha   90.00
_cell.angle_beta   90.00
_cell.angle_gamma   90.00
#
_symmetry.space_group_name_H-M   'P 1'
#
loop_
_entity.id
_entity.type
_entity.pdbx_description
1 polymer ?
#
loop_
_entity_poly.entity_id
_entity_poly.type
_entity_poly.pdbx_seq_one_letter_code
_entity_poly.pdbx_strand_id
1 'polypeptide(L)' 'MPLDSGSEHLGVLKATGEYDRLKDLLRSRLYECGWVDQIHMLCRQSRKTPNPTVNEMYAEVAKKGRGYIKPGSNQQRLR' A
#
# COMPACT_ATOMS: atom_id res chain seq x y z
N MET A 1 -11.35 12.80 -27.35
CA MET A 1 -11.05 12.52 -25.93
C MET A 1 -10.41 11.15 -25.86
N PRO A 2 -9.14 10.99 -25.45
CA PRO A 2 -8.61 9.68 -25.15
C PRO A 2 -9.16 9.27 -23.79
N LEU A 3 -9.98 8.22 -23.76
CA LEU A 3 -10.29 7.54 -22.51
C LEU A 3 -8.97 7.04 -21.93
N ASP A 4 -8.75 7.33 -20.66
CA ASP A 4 -7.53 7.13 -19.91
C ASP A 4 -6.86 5.77 -20.19
N SER A 5 -5.72 5.82 -20.88
CA SER A 5 -4.87 4.67 -21.19
C SER A 5 -4.51 3.85 -19.94
N GLY A 6 -4.52 4.46 -18.75
CA GLY A 6 -4.33 3.76 -17.47
C GLY A 6 -5.43 2.74 -17.15
N SER A 7 -6.68 3.05 -17.50
CA SER A 7 -7.83 2.17 -17.23
C SER A 7 -7.81 0.90 -18.09
N GLU A 8 -7.36 1.02 -19.35
CA GLU A 8 -7.25 -0.10 -20.29
C GLU A 8 -6.14 -1.08 -19.87
N HIS A 9 -4.97 -0.55 -19.49
CA HIS A 9 -3.84 -1.37 -19.03
C HIS A 9 -4.15 -2.12 -17.73
N LEU A 10 -4.89 -1.50 -16.80
CA LEU A 10 -5.35 -2.19 -15.60
C LEU A 10 -6.34 -3.33 -15.92
N GLY A 11 -7.19 -3.15 -16.94
CA GLY A 11 -8.08 -4.20 -17.44
C GLY A 11 -7.31 -5.44 -17.91
N VAL A 12 -6.26 -5.22 -18.71
CA VAL A 12 -5.38 -6.30 -19.20
C VAL A 12 -4.68 -7.02 -18.04
N LEU A 13 -4.10 -6.28 -17.08
CA LEU A 13 -3.41 -6.87 -15.92
C LEU A 13 -4.34 -7.72 -15.05
N LYS A 14 -5.62 -7.32 -14.93
CA LYS A 14 -6.62 -8.12 -14.22
C LYS A 14 -6.98 -9.38 -15.00
N ALA A 15 -7.19 -9.28 -16.31
CA ALA A 15 -7.57 -10.42 -17.15
C ALA A 15 -6.47 -11.50 -17.23
N THR A 16 -5.20 -11.09 -17.17
CA THR A 16 -4.06 -12.03 -17.16
C THR A 16 -3.70 -12.57 -15.77
N GLY A 17 -4.36 -12.08 -14.71
CA GLY A 17 -4.04 -12.43 -13.32
C GLY A 17 -2.77 -11.78 -12.76
N GLU A 18 -2.03 -11.02 -13.58
CA GLU A 18 -0.80 -10.32 -13.16
C GLU A 18 -1.08 -9.26 -12.09
N TYR A 19 -2.27 -8.65 -12.11
CA TYR A 19 -2.68 -7.70 -11.07
C TYR A 19 -2.69 -8.34 -9.68
N ASP A 20 -3.31 -9.51 -9.54
CA ASP A 20 -3.39 -10.20 -8.24
C ASP A 20 -2.02 -10.72 -7.81
N ARG A 21 -1.23 -11.24 -8.76
CA ARG A 21 0.16 -11.65 -8.51
C ARG A 21 1.03 -10.50 -7.99
N LEU A 22 0.94 -9.32 -8.60
CA LEU A 22 1.66 -8.12 -8.17
C LEU A 22 1.19 -7.65 -6.79
N LYS A 23 -0.12 -7.66 -6.55
CA LYS A 23 -0.72 -7.30 -5.27
C LYS A 23 -0.27 -8.23 -4.14
N ASP A 24 -0.22 -9.54 -4.38
CA ASP A 24 0.21 -10.53 -3.40
C ASP A 24 1.72 -10.46 -3.15
N LEU A 25 2.53 -10.23 -4.19
CA LEU A 25 3.96 -10.00 -4.05
C LEU A 25 4.23 -8.74 -3.22
N LEU A 26 3.54 -7.64 -3.52
CA LEU A 26 3.65 -6.39 -2.76
C LEU A 26 3.27 -6.60 -1.30
N ARG A 27 2.14 -7.29 -1.04
CA ARG A 27 1.72 -7.61 0.32
C ARG A 27 2.82 -8.38 1.06
N SER A 28 3.36 -9.43 0.45
CA SER A 28 4.43 -10.25 1.04
C SER A 28 5.67 -9.41 1.38
N ARG A 29 6.09 -8.53 0.47
CA ARG A 29 7.24 -7.65 0.70
C ARG A 29 7.01 -6.62 1.79
N LEU A 30 5.79 -6.07 1.91
CA LEU A 30 5.43 -5.16 2.99
C LEU A 30 5.40 -5.86 4.36
N TYR A 31 5.04 -7.14 4.42
CA TYR A 31 5.18 -7.94 5.63
C TYR A 31 6.66 -8.18 5.96
N GLU A 32 7.44 -8.69 5.00
CA GLU A 32 8.85 -9.03 5.21
C GLU A 32 9.73 -7.84 5.61
N CYS A 33 9.46 -6.64 5.08
CA CYS A 33 10.21 -5.44 5.43
C CYS A 33 9.73 -4.78 6.74
N GLY A 34 8.77 -5.37 7.43
CA GLY A 34 8.22 -4.87 8.69
C GLY A 34 7.34 -3.63 8.55
N TRP A 35 6.90 -3.28 7.33
CA TRP A 35 6.03 -2.13 7.10
C TRP A 35 4.67 -2.32 7.80
N VAL A 36 4.12 -3.53 7.78
CA VAL A 36 2.84 -3.83 8.45
C VAL A 36 2.92 -3.56 9.96
N ASP A 37 4.02 -3.91 10.61
CA ASP A 37 4.23 -3.62 12.04
C ASP A 37 4.32 -2.12 12.31
N GLN A 38 4.95 -1.36 11.40
CA GLN A 38 4.98 0.11 11.47
C GLN A 38 3.58 0.70 11.36
N ILE A 39 2.73 0.20 10.45
CA ILE A 39 1.33 0.63 10.36
C ILE A 39 0.57 0.31 11.66
N HIS A 40 0.75 -0.88 12.23
CA HIS A 40 0.12 -1.21 13.51
C HIS A 40 0.57 -0.29 14.65
N MET A 41 1.84 0.13 14.67
CA MET A 41 2.32 1.13 15.63
C MET A 41 1.68 2.50 15.42
N LEU A 42 1.56 2.96 14.17
CA LEU A 42 0.89 4.22 13.84
C LEU A 42 -0.58 4.21 14.28
N CYS A 43 -1.31 3.12 14.02
CA CYS A 43 -2.70 2.96 14.47
C CYS A 43 -2.87 2.96 16.01
N ARG A 44 -1.83 2.56 16.75
CA ARG A 44 -1.83 2.67 18.22
C ARG A 44 -1.54 4.10 18.68
N GLN A 45 -0.67 4.82 17.97
CA GLN A 45 -0.34 6.21 18.26
C GLN A 45 -1.49 7.17 17.91
N SER A 46 -2.21 6.92 16.82
CA SER A 46 -3.37 7.72 16.39
C SER A 46 -4.58 7.58 17.31
N ARG A 47 -4.57 6.64 18.27
CA ARG A 47 -5.60 6.54 19.32
C ARG A 47 -5.32 7.43 20.53
N LYS A 48 -4.18 8.12 20.56
CA LYS A 48 -3.85 9.09 21.62
C LYS A 48 -4.54 10.44 21.42
N THR A 49 -5.06 10.71 20.23
CA THR A 49 -6.00 11.81 19.99
C THR A 49 -7.38 11.44 20.54
N PRO A 50 -8.15 12.39 21.10
CA PRO A 50 -9.48 12.10 21.64
C PRO A 50 -10.47 11.71 20.52
N ASN A 51 -11.09 10.54 20.65
CA ASN A 51 -12.21 10.04 19.83
C ASN A 51 -12.10 10.27 18.30
N PRO A 52 -10.99 9.86 17.64
CA PRO A 52 -10.89 9.98 16.19
C PRO A 52 -11.92 9.05 15.53
N THR A 53 -12.56 9.53 14.46
CA THR A 53 -13.31 8.65 13.58
C THR A 53 -12.37 7.69 12.84
N VAL A 54 -12.89 6.55 12.39
CA VAL A 54 -12.11 5.58 11.60
C VAL A 54 -11.53 6.23 10.34
N ASN A 55 -12.27 7.15 9.71
CA ASN A 55 -11.82 7.84 8.50
C ASN A 55 -10.68 8.82 8.78
N GLU A 56 -10.73 9.56 9.89
CA GLU A 56 -9.63 10.45 10.31
C GLU A 56 -8.37 9.65 10.65
N MET A 57 -8.53 8.57 11.41
CA MET A 57 -7.44 7.65 11.72
C MET A 57 -6.83 7.05 10.44
N TYR A 58 -7.68 6.61 9.51
CA TYR A 58 -7.25 6.10 8.22
C TYR A 58 -6.48 7.16 7.43
N ALA A 59 -7.00 8.38 7.31
CA ALA A 59 -6.35 9.46 6.57
C ALA A 59 -4.96 9.79 7.12
N GLU A 60 -4.84 9.87 8.45
CA GLU A 60 -3.56 10.11 9.13
C GLU A 60 -2.57 8.96 8.92
N VAL A 61 -3.00 7.73 9.22
CA VAL A 61 -2.16 6.54 9.13
C VAL A 61 -1.76 6.27 7.68
N ALA A 62 -2.67 6.42 6.71
CA ALA A 62 -2.36 6.19 5.30
C ALA A 62 -1.35 7.21 4.77
N LYS A 63 -1.45 8.49 5.18
CA LYS A 63 -0.48 9.53 4.83
C LYS A 63 0.91 9.18 5.34
N LYS A 64 1.03 8.83 6.63
CA LYS A 64 2.32 8.46 7.26
C LYS A 64 2.85 7.13 6.71
N GLY A 65 1.97 6.14 6.58
CA GLY A 65 2.26 4.79 6.12
C GLY A 65 2.91 4.74 4.74
N ARG A 66 2.39 5.50 3.77
CA ARG A 66 3.00 5.58 2.43
C ARG A 66 4.43 6.12 2.45
N GLY A 67 4.77 7.00 3.40
CA GLY A 67 6.11 7.53 3.57
C GLY A 67 7.14 6.52 4.08
N TYR A 68 6.71 5.40 4.67
CA TYR A 68 7.60 4.35 5.17
C TYR A 68 8.02 3.32 4.11
N ILE A 69 7.45 3.37 2.92
CA ILE A 69 7.83 2.48 1.82
C ILE A 69 9.19 2.96 1.28
N LYS A 70 10.27 2.25 1.62
CA LYS A 70 11.62 2.57 1.14
C LYS A 70 11.75 2.21 -0.36
N PRO A 71 12.50 2.99 -1.16
CA PRO A 71 12.72 2.66 -2.57
C PRO A 71 13.31 1.26 -2.80
N GLY A 72 14.14 0.78 -1.86
CA GLY A 72 14.84 -0.51 -1.96
C GLY A 72 14.01 -1.76 -1.67
N SER A 73 12.85 -1.67 -0.99
CA SER A 73 12.02 -2.86 -0.71
C SER A 73 11.37 -3.49 -1.96
N ASN A 74 11.37 -2.77 -3.08
CA ASN A 74 10.84 -3.23 -4.36
C ASN A 74 11.94 -3.71 -5.34
N GLN A 75 13.23 -3.57 -4.99
CA GLN A 75 14.33 -3.71 -5.95
C GLN A 75 14.97 -5.11 -5.98
N GLN A 76 14.61 -6.02 -5.06
CA GLN A 76 15.30 -7.31 -4.89
C GLN A 76 14.96 -8.39 -5.95
N ARG A 77 14.16 -8.11 -6.99
CA ARG A 77 13.74 -9.16 -7.97
C ARG A 77 13.70 -8.73 -9.45
N LEU A 78 14.44 -7.70 -9.85
CA LEU A 78 14.70 -7.42 -11.28
C LEU A 78 16.02 -8.05 -11.77
N ARG A 79 16.41 -9.21 -11.20
CA ARG A 79 17.53 -10.02 -11.68
C ARG A 79 17.03 -11.40 -12.08
#